data_AF-A0A1H7YK40-F1
#
_entry.id   AF-A0A1H7YK40-F1
#
_cell.length_a   1.000
_cell.length_b   1.000
_cell.length_c   1.000
_cell.angle_alpha   90.00
_cell.angle_beta   90.00
_cell.angle_gamma   90.00
#
_symmetry.space_group_name_H-M   'P 1'
#
loop_
_entity.id
_entity.type
_entity.pdbx_description
1 polymer ?
#
loop_
_entity_poly.entity_id
_entity_poly.type
_entity_poly.pdbx_seq_one_letter_code
_entity_poly.pdbx_strand_id
1 'polypeptide(L)'
;MKHSEIQMFKQFLSDKKISEVFAETYKKNHLMTNPPSLDDYLERIRAENVIPQAFSYPNNYFGKNFWLGVNEEWNQIISQQKAANREAIQLDCLDLEVIDVQSRTNNQGLPKNTCSLNLKGNRLTLNMEHSKMVAKKLSTHMLLTRSRQSTDVVLMFNRGRGLEVKFKAGTSSLQFANIDLANRLVELLDLNPEQEYFHLGIELLDETKEYLLFILKK
;
A
#
# COMPACT_ATOMS: atom_id res chain seq x y z
N MET A 1 -13.77 -8.72 19.53
CA MET A 1 -13.57 -7.84 18.34
C MET A 1 -12.69 -6.65 18.73
N LYS A 2 -12.06 -5.97 17.77
CA LYS A 2 -11.37 -4.69 18.04
C LYS A 2 -12.39 -3.58 18.28
N HIS A 3 -12.02 -2.53 19.02
CA HIS A 3 -12.93 -1.42 19.34
C HIS A 3 -13.59 -0.78 18.09
N SER A 4 -12.84 -0.60 17.01
CA SER A 4 -13.37 -0.08 15.74
C SER A 4 -14.41 -1.00 15.10
N GLU A 5 -14.21 -2.31 15.15
CA GLU A 5 -15.16 -3.31 14.65
C GLU A 5 -16.44 -3.33 15.51
N ILE A 6 -16.31 -3.11 16.82
CA ILE A 6 -17.46 -3.02 17.76
C ILE A 6 -18.34 -1.82 17.39
N GLN A 7 -17.75 -0.64 17.21
CA GLN A 7 -18.50 0.57 16.83
C GLN A 7 -19.20 0.40 15.49
N MET A 8 -18.51 -0.18 14.50
CA MET A 8 -19.09 -0.45 13.20
C MET A 8 -20.25 -1.45 13.27
N PHE A 9 -20.13 -2.49 14.11
CA PHE A 9 -21.22 -3.44 14.31
C PHE A 9 -22.45 -2.80 14.96
N LYS A 10 -22.25 -1.95 15.97
CA LYS A 10 -23.34 -1.18 16.59
C LYS A 10 -24.03 -0.25 15.58
N GLN A 11 -23.26 0.41 14.73
CA GLN A 11 -23.81 1.24 13.66
C GLN A 11 -24.61 0.40 12.67
N PHE A 12 -24.08 -0.74 12.24
CA PHE A 12 -24.77 -1.68 11.35
C PHE A 12 -26.12 -2.14 11.92
N LEU A 13 -26.17 -2.50 13.21
CA LEU A 13 -27.42 -2.85 13.89
C LEU A 13 -28.39 -1.67 13.96
N SER A 14 -27.88 -0.45 14.18
CA SER A 14 -28.68 0.79 14.24
C SER A 14 -29.30 1.13 12.89
N ASP A 15 -28.53 1.07 11.81
CA ASP A 15 -28.98 1.35 10.45
C ASP A 15 -30.06 0.36 10.00
N LYS A 16 -29.91 -0.91 10.42
CA LYS A 16 -30.90 -1.97 10.21
C LYS A 16 -32.08 -1.91 11.18
N LYS A 17 -32.04 -1.04 12.19
CA LYS A 17 -33.05 -0.90 13.26
C LYS A 17 -33.30 -2.20 14.03
N ILE A 18 -32.24 -2.96 14.30
CA ILE A 18 -32.29 -4.26 14.99
C ILE A 18 -31.44 -4.31 16.27
N SER A 19 -30.90 -3.17 16.72
CA SER A 19 -30.06 -3.08 17.92
C SER A 19 -30.73 -3.63 19.18
N GLU A 20 -32.00 -3.26 19.42
CA GLU A 20 -32.75 -3.71 20.60
C GLU A 20 -33.00 -5.22 20.55
N VAL A 21 -33.45 -5.73 19.41
CA VAL A 21 -33.74 -7.16 19.23
C VAL A 21 -32.46 -7.99 19.37
N PHE A 22 -31.34 -7.51 18.83
CA PHE A 22 -30.04 -8.15 19.02
C PHE A 22 -29.63 -8.16 20.49
N ALA A 23 -29.77 -7.02 21.18
CA ALA A 23 -29.43 -6.85 22.60
C ALA A 23 -30.25 -7.76 23.54
N GLU A 24 -31.51 -8.01 23.21
CA GLU A 24 -32.34 -8.95 23.96
C GLU A 24 -31.99 -10.41 23.70
N THR A 25 -31.43 -10.71 22.53
CA THR A 25 -31.20 -12.10 22.11
C THR A 25 -29.86 -12.64 22.55
N TYR A 26 -28.77 -11.86 22.49
CA TYR A 26 -27.45 -12.34 22.92
C TYR A 26 -27.42 -12.69 24.42
N LYS A 27 -28.21 -11.99 25.26
CA LYS A 27 -28.36 -12.28 26.69
C LYS A 27 -28.96 -13.64 26.99
N LYS A 28 -29.72 -14.20 26.03
CA LYS A 28 -30.43 -15.47 26.19
C LYS A 28 -29.57 -16.67 25.79
N ASN A 29 -28.47 -16.48 25.04
CA ASN A 29 -27.74 -17.58 24.41
C ASN A 29 -26.24 -17.61 24.78
N HIS A 30 -25.85 -18.75 25.34
CA HIS A 30 -24.54 -19.41 25.35
C HIS A 30 -23.25 -18.57 25.31
N LEU A 31 -22.96 -17.90 26.42
CA LEU A 31 -21.61 -17.95 27.00
C LEU A 31 -21.74 -18.57 28.39
N MET A 32 -20.85 -19.50 28.78
CA MET A 32 -20.91 -20.14 30.11
C MET A 32 -20.89 -19.13 31.27
N THR A 33 -20.47 -17.90 30.99
CA THR A 33 -20.71 -16.71 31.79
C THR A 33 -21.39 -15.67 30.92
N ASN A 34 -22.65 -15.33 31.22
CA ASN A 34 -23.36 -14.27 30.53
C ASN A 34 -22.58 -12.95 30.66
N PRO A 35 -22.11 -12.34 29.57
CA PRO A 35 -21.42 -11.07 29.65
C PRO A 35 -22.38 -9.99 30.20
N PRO A 36 -21.93 -9.13 31.13
CA PRO A 36 -22.80 -8.18 31.81
C PRO A 36 -23.32 -7.08 30.88
N SER A 37 -22.60 -6.78 29.79
CA SER A 37 -23.01 -5.83 28.77
C SER A 37 -22.86 -6.39 27.34
N LEU A 38 -23.45 -5.67 26.37
CA LEU A 38 -23.27 -5.98 24.95
C LEU A 38 -21.81 -5.75 24.54
N ASP A 39 -21.14 -4.75 25.12
CA ASP A 39 -19.73 -4.48 24.83
C ASP A 39 -18.84 -5.63 25.29
N ASP A 40 -19.05 -6.16 26.50
CA ASP A 40 -18.31 -7.32 27.00
C ASP A 40 -18.50 -8.56 26.11
N TYR A 41 -19.69 -8.73 25.52
CA TYR A 41 -19.94 -9.78 24.54
C TYR A 41 -19.13 -9.56 23.27
N LEU A 42 -19.21 -8.36 22.69
CA LEU A 42 -18.56 -8.02 21.43
C LEU A 42 -17.03 -8.05 21.53
N GLU A 43 -16.46 -7.76 22.70
CA GLU A 43 -15.02 -7.87 22.96
C GLU A 43 -14.55 -9.33 22.90
N ARG A 44 -15.34 -10.28 23.43
CA ARG A 44 -14.97 -11.69 23.55
C ARG A 44 -15.16 -12.50 22.27
N ILE A 45 -15.99 -12.03 21.37
CA ILE A 45 -16.32 -12.76 20.14
C ILE A 45 -15.50 -12.29 18.94
N ARG A 46 -15.37 -13.17 17.93
CA ARG A 46 -14.86 -12.78 16.61
C ARG A 46 -15.96 -12.15 15.78
N ALA A 47 -15.57 -11.16 14.98
CA ALA A 47 -16.45 -10.41 14.10
C ALA A 47 -17.36 -11.30 13.23
N GLU A 48 -16.81 -12.36 12.66
CA GLU A 48 -17.52 -13.29 11.76
C GLU A 48 -18.55 -14.17 12.47
N ASN A 49 -18.42 -14.28 13.79
CA ASN A 49 -19.23 -15.17 14.62
C ASN A 49 -20.26 -14.41 15.47
N VAL A 50 -20.27 -13.08 15.41
CA VAL A 50 -21.05 -12.22 16.30
C VAL A 50 -22.56 -12.48 16.21
N ILE A 51 -23.08 -12.78 15.02
CA ILE A 51 -24.49 -13.13 14.82
C ILE A 51 -24.71 -14.63 15.11
N PRO A 52 -23.97 -15.58 14.49
CA PRO A 52 -24.20 -17.01 14.72
C PRO A 52 -24.14 -17.47 16.18
N GLN A 53 -23.33 -16.83 17.03
CA GLN A 53 -23.26 -17.19 18.45
C GLN A 53 -24.29 -16.44 19.32
N ALA A 54 -24.84 -15.32 18.86
CA ALA A 54 -25.91 -14.61 19.57
C ALA A 54 -27.26 -15.32 19.44
N PHE A 55 -27.47 -16.12 18.38
CA PHE A 55 -28.74 -16.76 18.07
C PHE A 55 -28.66 -18.29 18.14
N SER A 56 -29.50 -18.88 18.98
CA SER A 56 -29.84 -20.31 18.90
C SER A 56 -31.10 -20.50 18.07
N TYR A 57 -30.97 -21.12 16.90
CA TYR A 57 -32.12 -21.48 16.06
C TYR A 57 -32.84 -22.70 16.65
N PRO A 58 -34.19 -22.75 16.68
CA PRO A 58 -35.13 -21.93 15.90
C PRO A 58 -35.87 -20.80 16.64
N ASN A 59 -35.62 -20.56 17.93
CA ASN A 59 -36.44 -19.67 18.77
C ASN A 59 -36.00 -18.19 18.70
N ASN A 60 -36.26 -17.51 17.56
CA ASN A 60 -35.97 -16.08 17.41
C ASN A 60 -37.10 -15.31 16.72
N TYR A 61 -37.20 -14.01 17.04
CA TYR A 61 -38.32 -13.14 16.64
C TYR A 61 -38.49 -12.98 15.12
N PHE A 62 -37.38 -12.93 14.37
CA PHE A 62 -37.38 -12.73 12.91
C PHE A 62 -37.14 -14.01 12.09
N GLY A 63 -37.03 -15.18 12.73
CA GLY A 63 -36.75 -16.45 12.06
C GLY A 63 -35.28 -16.66 11.66
N LYS A 64 -34.93 -17.90 11.33
CA LYS A 64 -33.55 -18.31 10.97
C LYS A 64 -33.00 -17.57 9.74
N ASN A 65 -33.80 -17.49 8.67
CA ASN A 65 -33.34 -16.96 7.39
C ASN A 65 -33.00 -15.46 7.45
N PHE A 66 -33.74 -14.70 8.27
CA PHE A 66 -33.44 -13.28 8.49
C PHE A 66 -32.03 -13.09 9.05
N TRP A 67 -31.71 -13.77 10.15
CA TRP A 67 -30.41 -13.61 10.81
C TRP A 67 -29.25 -14.18 10.00
N LEU A 68 -29.49 -15.19 9.16
CA LEU A 68 -28.50 -15.63 8.19
C LEU A 68 -28.19 -14.54 7.14
N GLY A 69 -29.21 -13.88 6.60
CA GLY A 69 -29.01 -12.75 5.68
C GLY A 69 -28.27 -11.58 6.33
N VAL A 70 -28.64 -11.22 7.57
CA VAL A 70 -27.93 -10.19 8.34
C VAL A 70 -26.46 -10.58 8.58
N ASN A 71 -26.18 -11.86 8.84
CA ASN A 71 -24.81 -12.36 9.02
C ASN A 71 -24.00 -12.31 7.72
N GLU A 72 -24.61 -12.66 6.58
CA GLU A 72 -23.95 -12.56 5.28
C GLU A 72 -23.57 -11.12 4.94
N GLU A 73 -24.51 -10.17 5.11
CA GLU A 73 -24.24 -8.74 4.89
C GLU A 73 -23.13 -8.21 5.80
N TRP A 74 -23.17 -8.57 7.09
CA TRP A 74 -22.13 -8.19 8.03
C TRP A 74 -20.75 -8.72 7.64
N ASN A 75 -20.69 -9.99 7.22
CA ASN A 75 -19.44 -10.60 6.75
C ASN A 75 -18.90 -9.91 5.49
N GLN A 76 -19.78 -9.44 4.59
CA GLN A 76 -19.36 -8.65 3.44
C GLN A 76 -18.74 -7.31 3.87
N ILE A 77 -19.39 -6.57 4.78
CA ILE A 77 -18.88 -5.29 5.31
C ILE A 77 -17.51 -5.48 5.96
N ILE A 78 -17.36 -6.48 6.83
CA ILE A 78 -16.09 -6.75 7.49
C ILE A 78 -15.02 -7.22 6.52
N SER A 79 -15.37 -8.04 5.53
CA SER A 79 -14.43 -8.46 4.48
C SER A 79 -13.90 -7.25 3.70
N GLN A 80 -14.80 -6.34 3.29
CA GLN A 80 -14.43 -5.10 2.60
C GLN A 80 -13.56 -4.20 3.47
N GLN A 81 -13.91 -4.01 4.75
CA GLN A 81 -13.11 -3.19 5.66
C GLN A 81 -11.74 -3.81 5.92
N LYS A 82 -11.65 -5.14 6.04
CA LYS A 82 -10.36 -5.84 6.17
C LYS A 82 -9.52 -5.71 4.90
N ALA A 83 -10.13 -5.74 3.72
CA ALA A 83 -9.45 -5.49 2.46
C ALA A 83 -8.95 -4.04 2.38
N ALA A 84 -9.80 -3.06 2.67
CA ALA A 84 -9.45 -1.64 2.70
C ALA A 84 -8.37 -1.33 3.75
N ASN A 85 -8.43 -1.94 4.93
CA ASN A 85 -7.39 -1.80 5.94
C ASN A 85 -6.09 -2.48 5.53
N ARG A 86 -6.14 -3.62 4.82
CA ARG A 86 -4.93 -4.23 4.24
C ARG A 86 -4.32 -3.35 3.16
N GLU A 87 -5.13 -2.69 2.35
CA GLU A 87 -4.71 -1.72 1.35
C GLU A 87 -4.15 -0.45 2.00
N ALA A 88 -4.81 0.09 3.03
CA ALA A 88 -4.34 1.23 3.81
C ALA A 88 -3.05 0.91 4.58
N ILE A 89 -2.92 -0.28 5.18
CA ILE A 89 -1.67 -0.73 5.81
C ILE A 89 -0.59 -0.95 4.74
N GLN A 90 -0.94 -1.45 3.55
CA GLN A 90 0.00 -1.52 2.41
C GLN A 90 0.48 -0.14 1.96
N LEU A 91 -0.37 0.89 2.08
CA LEU A 91 -0.06 2.27 1.73
C LEU A 91 0.69 3.01 2.85
N ASP A 92 0.37 2.76 4.13
CA ASP A 92 1.07 3.31 5.30
C ASP A 92 2.46 2.67 5.52
N CYS A 93 2.72 1.51 4.92
CA CYS A 93 4.07 0.94 4.81
C CYS A 93 4.90 1.52 3.65
N LEU A 94 4.36 2.47 2.88
CA LEU A 94 5.08 3.24 1.86
C LEU A 94 5.35 4.64 2.42
N ASP A 95 6.49 4.82 3.10
CA ASP A 95 7.00 6.14 3.48
C ASP A 95 7.20 7.00 2.22
N LEU A 96 6.20 7.83 1.89
CA LEU A 96 6.20 8.73 0.75
C LEU A 96 6.37 10.17 1.24
N GLU A 97 7.52 10.77 0.96
CA GLU A 97 7.81 12.17 1.28
C GLU A 97 8.27 12.95 0.03
N VAL A 98 7.94 14.24 -0.02
CA VAL A 98 8.09 15.14 -1.16
C VAL A 98 9.29 16.07 -0.95
N ILE A 99 10.25 16.08 -1.89
CA ILE A 99 11.47 16.91 -1.78
C ILE A 99 11.79 17.62 -3.09
N ASP A 100 12.10 18.92 -2.97
CA ASP A 100 12.42 19.84 -4.06
C ASP A 100 13.92 19.84 -4.39
N VAL A 101 14.28 20.02 -5.66
CA VAL A 101 15.62 19.69 -6.18
C VAL A 101 16.22 20.80 -7.05
N GLN A 102 17.47 21.19 -6.75
CA GLN A 102 18.28 22.16 -7.52
C GLN A 102 19.37 21.49 -8.40
N SER A 103 19.72 22.14 -9.53
CA SER A 103 20.48 21.55 -10.65
C SER A 103 21.99 21.85 -10.70
N ARG A 104 22.83 20.90 -11.18
CA ARG A 104 24.14 21.13 -11.86
C ARG A 104 24.50 20.02 -12.88
N THR A 105 25.27 20.37 -13.91
CA THR A 105 25.65 19.56 -15.10
C THR A 105 27.00 18.85 -14.99
N ASN A 106 27.08 17.58 -15.42
CA ASN A 106 28.15 17.08 -16.31
C ASN A 106 27.76 15.72 -16.94
N ASN A 107 28.11 15.55 -18.22
CA ASN A 107 27.76 14.41 -19.07
C ASN A 107 28.96 13.47 -19.25
N GLN A 108 28.83 12.21 -18.82
CA GLN A 108 29.52 11.09 -19.46
C GLN A 108 28.45 10.13 -19.99
N GLY A 109 28.65 9.59 -21.19
CA GLY A 109 27.72 8.65 -21.82
C GLY A 109 27.72 7.32 -21.07
N LEU A 110 26.69 7.09 -20.26
CA LEU A 110 26.51 5.82 -19.57
C LEU A 110 26.39 4.67 -20.58
N PRO A 111 27.02 3.51 -20.33
CA PRO A 111 26.83 2.31 -21.14
C PRO A 111 25.35 1.92 -21.28
N LYS A 112 25.03 1.17 -22.33
CA LYS A 112 23.69 0.61 -22.51
C LYS A 112 23.28 -0.21 -21.28
N ASN A 113 22.00 -0.13 -20.90
CA ASN A 113 21.44 -0.84 -19.75
C ASN A 113 22.12 -0.52 -18.41
N THR A 114 22.71 0.67 -18.28
CA THR A 114 23.25 1.15 -16.99
C THR A 114 22.61 2.46 -16.54
N CYS A 115 22.65 2.68 -15.24
CA CYS A 115 22.45 3.98 -14.61
C CYS A 115 23.60 4.26 -13.63
N SER A 116 23.74 5.51 -13.20
CA SER A 116 24.70 5.86 -12.16
C SER A 116 24.04 6.54 -10.97
N LEU A 117 24.50 6.20 -9.78
CA LEU A 117 24.13 6.83 -8.52
C LEU A 117 25.35 7.56 -7.96
N ASN A 118 25.25 8.88 -7.76
CA ASN A 118 26.29 9.73 -7.21
C ASN A 118 25.82 10.29 -5.87
N LEU A 119 26.39 9.87 -4.74
CA LEU A 119 25.96 10.30 -3.41
C LEU A 119 26.38 11.75 -3.13
N LYS A 120 27.58 12.17 -3.53
CA LYS A 120 28.06 13.55 -3.34
C LYS A 120 27.17 14.57 -4.05
N GLY A 121 26.62 14.18 -5.19
CA GLY A 121 25.69 14.96 -5.98
C GLY A 121 24.23 14.65 -5.70
N ASN A 122 23.93 13.66 -4.85
CA ASN A 122 22.60 13.10 -4.61
C ASN A 122 21.85 12.75 -5.90
N ARG A 123 22.55 12.17 -6.88
CA ARG A 123 22.10 12.11 -8.28
C ARG A 123 21.97 10.69 -8.81
N LEU A 124 20.77 10.31 -9.23
CA LEU A 124 20.53 9.14 -10.10
C LEU A 124 20.48 9.60 -11.57
N THR A 125 21.29 9.00 -12.44
CA THR A 125 21.33 9.34 -13.87
C THR A 125 21.04 8.11 -14.71
N LEU A 126 20.07 8.19 -15.62
CA LEU A 126 19.77 7.12 -16.57
C LEU A 126 20.58 7.28 -17.86
N ASN A 127 20.88 6.17 -18.55
CA ASN A 127 21.41 6.23 -19.90
C ASN A 127 20.43 6.94 -20.87
N MET A 128 20.95 7.33 -22.03
CA MET A 128 20.18 8.12 -23.01
C MET A 128 18.95 7.38 -23.57
N GLU A 129 19.01 6.06 -23.75
CA GLU A 129 17.91 5.26 -24.30
C GLU A 129 16.72 5.24 -23.31
N HIS A 130 16.98 4.85 -22.06
CA HIS A 130 15.97 4.84 -21.00
C HIS A 130 15.44 6.25 -20.69
N SER A 131 16.31 7.27 -20.77
CA SER A 131 15.91 8.67 -20.60
C SER A 131 14.88 9.10 -21.65
N LYS A 132 15.08 8.71 -22.92
CA LYS A 132 14.12 9.00 -24.00
C LYS A 132 12.80 8.26 -23.80
N MET A 133 12.84 7.01 -23.32
CA MET A 133 11.64 6.22 -23.02
C MET A 133 10.79 6.90 -21.93
N VAL A 134 11.42 7.27 -20.82
CA VAL A 134 10.74 7.95 -19.71
C VAL A 134 10.19 9.30 -20.18
N ALA A 135 10.96 10.09 -20.93
CA ALA A 135 10.51 11.38 -21.46
C ALA A 135 9.30 11.29 -22.39
N LYS A 136 9.22 10.25 -23.23
CA LYS A 136 8.11 10.06 -24.17
C LYS A 136 6.77 9.83 -23.47
N LYS A 137 6.75 9.33 -22.24
CA LYS A 137 5.51 8.99 -21.52
C LYS A 137 4.80 10.19 -20.85
N LEU A 138 5.37 11.40 -20.94
CA LEU A 138 4.76 12.73 -20.72
C LEU A 138 4.03 12.99 -19.39
N SER A 139 4.17 12.13 -18.39
CA SER A 139 3.61 12.33 -17.06
C SER A 139 4.23 11.28 -16.16
N THR A 140 5.30 11.66 -15.48
CA THR A 140 6.26 10.70 -14.92
C THR A 140 6.42 11.01 -13.46
N HIS A 141 5.59 10.36 -12.67
CA HIS A 141 5.85 10.14 -11.27
C HIS A 141 6.73 8.89 -11.15
N MET A 142 7.72 8.88 -10.27
CA MET A 142 8.54 7.70 -9.98
C MET A 142 8.15 7.09 -8.64
N LEU A 143 7.95 5.77 -8.63
CA LEU A 143 7.74 4.94 -7.45
C LEU A 143 8.91 3.96 -7.33
N LEU A 144 9.39 3.77 -6.11
CA LEU A 144 10.44 2.82 -5.79
C LEU A 144 9.87 1.69 -4.94
N THR A 145 10.21 0.46 -5.28
CA THR A 145 9.87 -0.70 -4.46
C THR A 145 10.99 -1.73 -4.52
N ARG A 146 11.06 -2.64 -3.54
CA ARG A 146 12.02 -3.74 -3.53
C ARG A 146 11.37 -4.98 -4.10
N SER A 147 12.11 -5.74 -4.92
CA SER A 147 11.68 -7.07 -5.32
C SER A 147 11.49 -7.96 -4.09
N ARG A 148 10.39 -8.73 -4.03
CA ARG A 148 10.16 -9.70 -2.95
C ARG A 148 11.06 -10.93 -3.04
N GLN A 149 11.63 -11.17 -4.22
CA GLN A 149 12.39 -12.38 -4.56
C GLN A 149 13.90 -12.14 -4.70
N SER A 150 14.31 -10.88 -4.83
CA SER A 150 15.71 -10.48 -4.99
C SER A 150 16.03 -9.22 -4.19
N THR A 151 17.32 -8.90 -4.05
CA THR A 151 17.79 -7.63 -3.47
C THR A 151 17.63 -6.45 -4.42
N ASP A 152 17.03 -6.65 -5.58
CA ASP A 152 16.92 -5.64 -6.62
C ASP A 152 15.84 -4.59 -6.27
N VAL A 153 16.05 -3.38 -6.77
CA VAL A 153 15.09 -2.28 -6.65
C VAL A 153 14.32 -2.14 -7.95
N VAL A 154 13.00 -2.07 -7.85
CA VAL A 154 12.11 -1.84 -8.97
C VAL A 154 11.71 -0.36 -9.00
N LEU A 155 11.90 0.28 -10.15
CA LEU A 155 11.46 1.64 -10.43
C LEU A 155 10.24 1.60 -11.33
N MET A 156 9.13 2.18 -10.90
CA MET A 156 7.94 2.33 -11.71
C MET A 156 7.71 3.80 -12.05
N PHE A 157 7.63 4.12 -13.34
CA PHE A 157 7.28 5.45 -13.82
C PHE A 157 5.84 5.45 -14.33
N ASN A 158 4.96 6.25 -13.75
CA ASN A 158 3.53 6.27 -14.10
C ASN A 158 2.93 7.70 -14.07
N ARG A 159 1.66 7.82 -14.47
CA ARG A 159 0.96 9.12 -14.56
C ARG A 159 0.38 9.66 -13.25
N GLY A 160 0.32 8.87 -12.17
CA GLY A 160 -0.38 9.24 -10.93
C GLY A 160 0.39 8.87 -9.67
N ARG A 161 0.33 9.76 -8.66
CA ARG A 161 0.95 9.69 -7.32
C ARG A 161 2.38 9.09 -7.30
N GLY A 162 3.38 9.96 -7.24
CA GLY A 162 4.79 9.59 -6.99
C GLY A 162 5.71 10.80 -7.13
N LEU A 163 7.02 10.60 -7.27
CA LEU A 163 8.00 11.69 -7.39
C LEU A 163 7.91 12.36 -8.76
N GLU A 164 7.57 13.65 -8.82
CA GLU A 164 7.52 14.42 -10.07
C GLU A 164 8.90 14.50 -10.70
N VAL A 165 9.00 13.99 -11.93
CA VAL A 165 10.24 13.97 -12.69
C VAL A 165 10.28 15.17 -13.63
N LYS A 166 11.14 16.15 -13.33
CA LYS A 166 11.34 17.32 -14.18
C LYS A 166 12.39 17.04 -15.27
N PHE A 167 11.99 17.21 -16.52
CA PHE A 167 12.87 17.08 -17.69
C PHE A 167 13.67 18.37 -17.89
N LYS A 168 14.99 18.26 -18.03
CA LYS A 168 15.83 19.40 -18.40
C LYS A 168 15.90 19.54 -19.92
N ALA A 169 15.55 20.72 -20.43
CA ALA A 169 15.74 21.03 -21.84
C ALA A 169 17.22 20.98 -22.21
N GLY A 170 17.56 20.23 -23.26
CA GLY A 170 18.92 20.16 -23.82
C GLY A 170 19.85 19.10 -23.19
N THR A 171 19.40 18.25 -22.27
CA THR A 171 20.19 17.08 -21.81
C THR A 171 19.76 15.80 -22.51
N SER A 172 20.74 14.94 -22.84
CA SER A 172 20.48 13.61 -23.41
C SER A 172 20.17 12.56 -22.34
N SER A 173 20.46 12.84 -21.07
CA SER A 173 20.19 11.96 -19.93
C SER A 173 19.22 12.61 -18.94
N LEU A 174 18.36 11.77 -18.36
CA LEU A 174 17.45 12.09 -17.27
C LEU A 174 18.20 11.95 -15.94
N GLN A 175 18.09 12.97 -15.09
CA GLN A 175 18.80 13.04 -13.82
C GLN A 175 17.83 13.38 -12.69
N PHE A 176 17.94 12.65 -11.58
CA PHE A 176 17.20 12.88 -10.34
C PHE A 176 18.18 13.30 -9.26
N ALA A 177 18.21 14.58 -8.91
CA ALA A 177 19.12 15.09 -7.88
C ALA A 177 18.44 15.14 -6.49
N ASN A 178 18.11 13.98 -5.92
CA ASN A 178 17.39 13.87 -4.65
C ASN A 178 18.20 13.08 -3.61
N ILE A 179 18.47 13.70 -2.45
CA ILE A 179 19.29 13.12 -1.37
C ILE A 179 18.64 11.90 -0.74
N ASP A 180 17.34 11.96 -0.52
CA ASP A 180 16.59 10.85 0.07
C ASP A 180 16.50 9.66 -0.88
N LEU A 181 16.29 9.93 -2.17
CA LEU A 181 16.37 8.91 -3.21
C LEU A 181 17.73 8.23 -3.19
N ALA A 182 18.82 9.01 -3.11
CA ALA A 182 20.16 8.46 -3.11
C ALA A 182 20.42 7.58 -1.88
N ASN A 183 20.06 8.06 -0.68
CA ASN A 183 20.21 7.32 0.57
C ASN A 183 19.35 6.04 0.58
N ARG A 184 18.09 6.12 0.14
CA ARG A 184 17.20 4.96 0.06
C ARG A 184 17.71 3.92 -0.94
N LEU A 185 18.27 4.34 -2.08
CA LEU A 185 18.86 3.39 -3.01
C LEU A 185 20.09 2.69 -2.42
N VAL A 186 20.91 3.40 -1.64
CA VAL A 186 22.03 2.79 -0.91
C VAL A 186 21.54 1.73 0.07
N GLU A 187 20.50 2.04 0.85
CA GLU A 187 19.92 1.11 1.82
C GLU A 187 19.25 -0.10 1.12
N LEU A 188 18.40 0.14 0.13
CA LEU A 188 17.63 -0.92 -0.52
C LEU A 188 18.49 -1.87 -1.35
N LEU A 189 19.55 -1.37 -1.98
CA LEU A 189 20.50 -2.16 -2.78
C LEU A 189 21.70 -2.67 -1.97
N ASP A 190 21.75 -2.41 -0.66
CA ASP A 190 22.84 -2.80 0.24
C ASP A 190 24.22 -2.39 -0.34
N LEU A 191 24.34 -1.10 -0.67
CA LEU A 191 25.57 -0.49 -1.20
C LEU A 191 26.44 0.04 -0.07
N ASN A 192 27.77 0.04 -0.24
CA ASN A 192 28.66 0.62 0.76
C ASN A 192 28.60 2.15 0.70
N PRO A 193 28.05 2.86 1.72
CA PRO A 193 27.88 4.31 1.70
C PRO A 193 29.21 5.09 1.62
N GLU A 194 30.35 4.47 1.92
CA GLU A 194 31.67 5.11 1.76
C GLU A 194 32.04 5.35 0.29
N GLN A 195 31.43 4.60 -0.64
CA GLN A 195 31.62 4.84 -2.08
C GLN A 195 30.71 5.99 -2.53
N GLU A 196 31.31 7.08 -3.02
CA GLU A 196 30.56 8.25 -3.48
C GLU A 196 29.82 8.03 -4.80
N TYR A 197 30.14 6.96 -5.54
CA TYR A 197 29.66 6.75 -6.91
C TYR A 197 29.51 5.26 -7.27
N PHE A 198 28.37 4.92 -7.85
CA PHE A 198 28.01 3.56 -8.26
C PHE A 198 27.54 3.53 -9.71
N HIS A 199 27.95 2.48 -10.42
CA HIS A 199 27.35 2.06 -11.68
C HIS A 199 26.44 0.86 -11.41
N LEU A 200 25.17 0.99 -11.77
CA LEU A 200 24.15 -0.04 -11.55
C LEU A 200 23.62 -0.52 -12.91
N GLY A 201 23.29 -1.80 -12.98
CA GLY A 201 22.52 -2.35 -14.09
C GLY A 201 21.09 -1.85 -14.04
N ILE A 202 20.48 -1.62 -15.20
CA ILE A 202 19.05 -1.29 -15.33
C ILE A 202 18.45 -2.06 -16.49
N GLU A 203 17.34 -2.75 -16.22
CA GLU A 203 16.60 -3.53 -17.20
C GLU A 203 15.12 -3.13 -17.18
N LEU A 204 14.53 -3.02 -18.37
CA LEU A 204 13.10 -2.81 -18.52
C LEU A 204 12.37 -4.13 -18.33
N LEU A 205 11.47 -4.19 -17.35
CA LEU A 205 10.63 -5.36 -17.08
C LEU A 205 9.31 -5.31 -17.85
N ASP A 206 8.71 -4.12 -17.96
CA ASP A 206 7.40 -3.96 -18.59
C ASP A 206 7.20 -2.54 -19.14
N GLU A 207 6.49 -2.44 -20.26
CA GLU A 207 6.09 -1.18 -20.88
C GLU A 207 4.60 -1.24 -21.26
N THR A 208 3.81 -0.36 -20.64
CA THR A 208 2.39 -0.19 -20.96
C THR A 208 2.08 1.23 -21.39
N LYS A 209 0.82 1.52 -21.74
CA LYS A 209 0.38 2.90 -22.01
C LYS A 209 0.42 3.77 -20.75
N GLU A 210 0.34 3.17 -19.57
CA GLU A 210 0.16 3.87 -18.29
C GLU A 210 1.45 3.97 -17.46
N TYR A 211 2.35 2.98 -17.60
CA TYR A 211 3.58 2.93 -16.83
C TYR A 211 4.76 2.30 -17.59
N LEU A 212 5.97 2.55 -17.08
CA LEU A 212 7.21 1.85 -17.39
C LEU A 212 7.75 1.23 -16.10
N LEU A 213 8.19 -0.03 -16.17
CA LEU A 213 8.74 -0.74 -15.03
C LEU A 213 10.19 -1.13 -15.31
N PHE A 214 11.10 -0.70 -14.46
CA PHE A 214 12.52 -1.04 -14.53
C PHE A 214 12.96 -1.77 -13.26
N ILE A 215 14.00 -2.59 -13.39
CA ILE A 215 14.72 -3.19 -12.27
C ILE A 215 16.16 -2.68 -12.26
N LEU A 216 16.62 -2.24 -11.10
CA LEU A 216 17.99 -1.87 -10.80
C LEU A 216 18.71 -3.08 -10.21
N LYS A 217 19.86 -3.41 -10.79
CA LYS A 217 20.72 -4.52 -10.39
C LYS A 217 22.04 -3.97 -9.86
N LYS A 218 22.49 -4.51 -8.72
CA LYS A 218 23.82 -4.26 -8.16
C LYS A 218 24.91 -4.79 -9.08
#